data_AF-A0A931T3N1-F1
#
_entry.id   AF-A0A931T3N1-F1
#
_cell.length_a   1.000
_cell.length_b   1.000
_cell.length_c   1.000
_cell.angle_alpha   90.00
_cell.angle_beta   90.00
_cell.angle_gamma   90.00
#
_symmetry.space_group_name_H-M   'P 1'
#
loop_
_entity.id
_entity.type
_entity.pdbx_description
1 polymer ?
#
loop_
_entity_poly.entity_id
_entity_poly.type
_entity_poly.pdbx_seq_one_letter_code
_entity_poly.pdbx_strand_id
1 'polypeptide(L)'
;MVDFEGLVRTLCDGGIDFIIVGGVAATAHGSARLTSDLDVVYSRDRENLNRLVKAVAPLEPYLRGAPPGLPFRTCVLRNPLQSVPT
;
A
#
# COMPACT_ATOMS: atom_id res chain seq x y z
N MET A 1 1.21 17.00 -7.04
CA MET A 1 0.16 16.14 -7.64
C MET A 1 0.55 14.70 -7.35
N VAL A 2 -0.41 13.83 -7.04
CA VAL A 2 -0.11 12.41 -6.76
C VAL A 2 0.37 11.72 -8.03
N ASP A 3 1.50 11.03 -7.98
CA ASP A 3 2.04 10.25 -9.08
C ASP A 3 1.43 8.84 -9.09
N PHE A 4 0.25 8.74 -9.69
CA PHE A 4 -0.49 7.49 -9.79
C PHE A 4 0.23 6.44 -10.64
N GLU A 5 0.82 6.86 -11.77
CA GLU A 5 1.52 5.96 -12.68
C GLU A 5 2.74 5.36 -11.99
N GLY A 6 3.55 6.18 -11.32
CA GLY A 6 4.72 5.72 -10.57
C GLY A 6 4.35 4.74 -9.45
N LEU A 7 3.24 4.99 -8.73
CA LEU A 7 2.75 4.10 -7.68
C LEU A 7 2.29 2.75 -8.24
N VAL A 8 1.45 2.76 -9.28
CA VAL A 8 0.98 1.51 -9.91
C VAL A 8 2.15 0.73 -10.50
N ARG A 9 3.09 1.41 -11.16
CA ARG A 9 4.30 0.80 -11.70
C ARG A 9 5.16 0.16 -10.63
N THR A 10 5.33 0.82 -9.48
CA THR A 10 6.06 0.25 -8.34
C THR A 10 5.44 -1.07 -7.87
N LEU A 11 4.11 -1.15 -7.82
CA LEU A 11 3.41 -2.38 -7.43
C LEU A 11 3.49 -3.48 -8.49
N CYS A 12 3.39 -3.11 -9.77
CA CYS A 12 3.52 -4.05 -10.90
C CYS A 12 4.94 -4.61 -11.02
N ASP A 13 5.96 -3.73 -11.04
CA ASP A 13 7.37 -4.11 -11.17
C ASP A 13 7.85 -4.93 -9.94
N GLY A 14 7.24 -4.69 -8.77
CA GLY A 14 7.47 -5.48 -7.57
C GLY A 14 6.79 -6.85 -7.55
N GLY A 15 5.97 -7.19 -8.55
CA GLY A 15 5.26 -8.47 -8.64
C GLY A 15 4.31 -8.71 -7.47
N ILE A 16 3.62 -7.65 -7.02
CA ILE A 16 2.64 -7.71 -5.95
C ILE A 16 1.29 -8.14 -6.51
N ASP A 17 0.64 -9.06 -5.80
CA ASP A 17 -0.75 -9.43 -6.02
C ASP A 17 -1.66 -8.42 -5.31
N PHE A 18 -2.27 -7.52 -6.09
CA PHE A 18 -3.21 -6.51 -5.60
C PHE A 18 -4.36 -6.24 -6.58
N ILE A 19 -5.42 -5.64 -6.05
CA ILE A 19 -6.52 -5.05 -6.82
C ILE A 19 -6.64 -3.57 -6.44
N ILE A 20 -6.90 -2.72 -7.42
CA ILE A 20 -7.20 -1.30 -7.20
C ILE A 20 -8.66 -1.19 -6.77
N VAL A 21 -8.90 -0.42 -5.72
CA VAL A 21 -10.25 -0.13 -5.19
C VAL A 21 -10.41 1.38 -5.01
N GLY A 22 -11.52 1.81 -4.39
CA GLY A 22 -11.72 3.21 -4.03
C GLY A 22 -12.04 4.11 -5.22
N GLY A 23 -11.69 5.39 -5.09
CA GLY A 23 -12.06 6.45 -6.04
C GLY A 23 -11.52 6.20 -7.44
N VAL A 24 -10.27 5.76 -7.58
CA VAL A 24 -9.64 5.44 -8.87
C VAL A 24 -10.42 4.34 -9.61
N ALA A 25 -10.83 3.28 -8.91
CA ALA A 25 -11.66 2.23 -9.51
C ALA A 25 -13.04 2.77 -9.92
N ALA A 26 -13.66 3.61 -9.09
CA ALA A 26 -14.94 4.23 -9.41
C ALA A 26 -14.85 5.17 -10.63
N THR A 27 -13.77 5.95 -10.77
CA THR A 27 -13.49 6.80 -11.93
C THR A 27 -13.28 5.97 -13.19
N ALA A 28 -12.55 4.86 -13.11
CA ALA A 28 -12.38 3.93 -14.24
C ALA A 28 -13.73 3.36 -14.74
N HIS A 29 -14.74 3.29 -13.87
CA HIS A 29 -16.11 2.88 -14.19
C HIS A 29 -17.10 4.05 -14.42
N GLY A 30 -16.61 5.29 -14.60
CA GLY A 30 -17.43 6.44 -15.01
C GLY A 30 -17.95 7.33 -13.88
N SER A 31 -17.44 7.20 -12.65
CA SER A 31 -17.80 8.10 -11.55
C SER A 31 -17.12 9.47 -11.68
N ALA A 32 -17.88 10.55 -11.43
CA ALA A 32 -17.37 11.93 -11.38
C ALA A 32 -16.65 12.29 -10.06
N ARG A 33 -16.42 11.33 -9.17
CA ARG A 33 -15.80 11.57 -7.87
C ARG A 33 -14.28 11.66 -8.03
N LEU A 34 -13.75 12.88 -7.93
CA LEU A 34 -12.31 13.14 -7.85
C LEU A 34 -11.78 12.68 -6.49
N THR A 35 -10.84 11.75 -6.49
CA THR A 35 -10.02 11.44 -5.31
C THR A 35 -8.55 11.58 -5.66
N SER A 36 -7.73 11.87 -4.66
CA SER A 36 -6.29 12.13 -4.82
C SER A 36 -5.49 11.14 -3.99
N ASP A 37 -5.87 9.87 -4.10
CA ASP A 37 -5.35 8.72 -3.38
C ASP A 37 -5.48 7.45 -4.23
N LEU A 38 -4.55 6.50 -4.04
CA LEU A 38 -4.60 5.17 -4.64
C LEU A 38 -4.87 4.16 -3.53
N ASP A 39 -6.08 3.59 -3.52
CA ASP A 39 -6.43 2.51 -2.61
C ASP A 39 -6.23 1.15 -3.27
N VAL A 40 -5.59 0.23 -2.56
CA VAL A 40 -5.36 -1.14 -3.02
C VAL A 40 -5.70 -2.16 -1.94
N VAL A 41 -6.26 -3.29 -2.34
CA VAL A 41 -6.34 -4.50 -1.52
C VAL A 41 -5.30 -5.48 -2.04
N TYR A 42 -4.50 -6.06 -1.15
CA TYR A 42 -3.40 -6.96 -1.52
C TYR A 42 -3.56 -8.34 -0.86
N SER A 43 -2.97 -9.37 -1.47
CA SER A 43 -2.91 -10.70 -0.88
C SER A 43 -2.08 -10.70 0.42
N ARG A 44 -2.58 -11.30 1.50
CA ARG A 44 -1.85 -11.43 2.79
C ARG A 44 -0.94 -12.66 2.85
N ASP A 45 -0.70 -13.30 1.71
CA ASP A 45 0.33 -14.33 1.61
C ASP A 45 1.69 -13.77 2.05
N ARG A 46 2.50 -14.62 2.69
CA ARG A 46 3.77 -14.19 3.27
C ARG A 46 4.74 -13.65 2.22
N GLU A 47 4.76 -14.25 1.04
CA GLU A 47 5.64 -13.83 -0.03
C GLU A 47 5.18 -12.50 -0.63
N ASN A 48 3.87 -12.34 -0.85
CA ASN A 48 3.31 -11.08 -1.35
C ASN A 48 3.60 -9.90 -0.40
N LEU A 49 3.48 -10.11 0.90
CA LEU A 49 3.82 -9.11 1.92
C LEU A 49 5.30 -8.71 1.88
N ASN A 50 6.19 -9.68 1.69
CA ASN A 50 7.63 -9.42 1.59
C ASN A 50 7.94 -8.56 0.34
N ARG A 51 7.30 -8.87 -0.79
CA ARG A 51 7.44 -8.08 -2.02
C ARG A 51 6.91 -6.67 -1.83
N LEU A 52 5.71 -6.54 -1.24
CA LEU A 52 5.10 -5.25 -0.95
C LEU A 52 6.02 -4.36 -0.12
N VAL A 53 6.48 -4.84 1.04
CA VAL A 53 7.37 -4.05 1.92
C VAL A 53 8.65 -3.63 1.21
N LYS A 54 9.25 -4.51 0.40
CA LYS A 54 10.47 -4.17 -0.37
C LYS A 54 10.19 -3.15 -1.46
N ALA A 55 9.11 -3.31 -2.22
CA ALA A 55 8.78 -2.44 -3.34
C ALA A 55 8.45 -1.02 -2.89
N VAL A 56 7.74 -0.87 -1.77
CA VAL A 56 7.37 0.45 -1.25
C VAL A 56 8.44 1.09 -0.38
N ALA A 57 9.46 0.37 0.09
CA ALA A 57 10.49 0.91 0.99
C ALA A 57 11.16 2.20 0.47
N PRO A 58 11.49 2.35 -0.83
CA PRO A 58 12.06 3.59 -1.37
C PRO A 58 11.12 4.81 -1.32
N LEU A 59 9.81 4.58 -1.12
CA LEU A 59 8.79 5.63 -1.00
C LEU A 59 8.62 6.13 0.45
N GLU A 60 9.47 5.65 1.38
CA GLU A 60 9.45 6.01 2.81
C GLU A 60 8.04 5.89 3.45
N PRO A 61 7.38 4.72 3.34
CA PRO A 61 6.01 4.55 3.79
C PRO A 61 5.91 4.61 5.31
N TYR A 62 4.83 5.24 5.80
CA TYR A 62 4.52 5.31 7.22
C TYR A 62 3.18 4.64 7.52
N LEU A 63 3.06 4.11 8.74
CA LEU A 63 1.84 3.46 9.20
C LEU A 63 0.83 4.50 9.67
N ARG A 64 -0.35 4.50 9.05
CA ARG A 64 -1.46 5.35 9.49
C ARG A 64 -1.90 4.93 10.90
N GLY A 65 -1.95 5.90 11.82
CA GLY A 65 -2.41 5.67 13.20
C GLY A 65 -1.37 5.03 14.14
N ALA A 66 -0.13 4.85 13.68
CA ALA A 66 0.98 4.40 14.53
C ALA A 66 1.88 5.59 14.93
N PRO A 67 2.65 5.48 16.02
CA PRO A 67 3.67 6.46 16.37
C PRO A 67 4.66 6.71 15.21
N PRO A 68 5.13 7.96 15.01
CA PRO A 68 6.11 8.28 13.98
C PRO A 68 7.44 7.53 14.22
N GLY A 69 8.15 7.18 13.15
CA GLY A 69 9.46 6.54 13.21
C GLY A 69 9.44 5.01 13.33
N LEU A 70 8.27 4.37 13.33
CA LEU A 70 8.18 2.90 13.32
C LEU A 70 8.62 2.33 11.96
N PRO A 71 9.39 1.23 11.95
CA PRO A 71 9.84 0.61 10.71
C PRO A 71 8.68 -0.06 9.97
N PHE A 72 8.58 0.16 8.66
CA PHE A 72 7.59 -0.49 7.81
C PHE A 72 8.00 -1.94 7.53
N ARG A 73 7.38 -2.91 8.23
CA ARG A 73 7.74 -4.34 8.17
C ARG A 73 6.50 -5.23 7.99
N THR A 74 6.72 -6.44 7.46
CA THR A 74 5.64 -7.41 7.17
C THR A 74 4.88 -7.87 8.41
N CYS A 75 5.53 -7.92 9.58
CA CYS A 75 4.87 -8.24 10.85
C CYS A 75 3.75 -7.24 11.17
N VAL A 76 3.95 -5.96 10.89
CA VAL A 76 2.97 -4.90 11.15
C VAL A 76 1.77 -5.01 10.23
N LEU A 77 1.97 -5.46 8.98
CA LEU A 77 0.91 -5.65 8.00
C LEU A 77 0.04 -6.88 8.28
N ARG A 78 0.58 -7.89 8.99
CA ARG A 78 -0.17 -9.08 9.40
C ARG A 78 -0.99 -8.87 10.66
N ASN A 79 -0.42 -8.19 11.66
CA ASN A 79 -1.09 -7.92 12.92
C ASN A 79 -0.58 -6.59 13.53
N PRO A 80 -1.29 -5.47 13.30
CA PRO A 80 -0.85 -4.15 13.76
C PRO A 80 -0.81 -4.00 15.28
N LEU A 81 -1.43 -4.91 16.04
CA LEU A 81 -1.44 -4.89 17.51
C LEU A 81 -0.21 -5.55 18.15
N GLN A 82 0.64 -6.25 17.39
CA GLN A 82 1.85 -6.93 17.90
C GLN A 82 3.16 -6.19 17.57
N SER A 83 3.08 -5.03 16.92
CA SER A 83 4.26 -4.33 16.37
C SER A 83 4.78 -3.15 17.21
N VAL A 84 4.19 -2.87 18.37
CA VAL A 84 4.76 -1.89 19.30
C VAL A 84 5.84 -2.61 20.13
N PRO A 85 7.12 -2.22 20.01
CA PRO A 85 8.13 -2.74 20.92
C PRO A 85 7.82 -2.21 22.33
N THR A 86 7.70 -3.12 23.30
CA THR A 86 7.87 -2.78 24.73
C THR A 86 9.25 -2.22 24.98
#